data_AF-A0A920LQU2-F1
#
_entry.id   AF-A0A920LQU2-F1
#
_cell.length_a   1.000
_cell.length_b   1.000
_cell.length_c   1.000
_cell.angle_alpha   90.00
_cell.angle_beta   90.00
_cell.angle_gamma   90.00
#
_symmetry.space_group_name_H-M   'P 1'
#
loop_
_entity.id
_entity.type
_entity.pdbx_description
1 polymer ?
#
loop_
_entity_poly.entity_id
_entity_poly.type
_entity_poly.pdbx_seq_one_letter_code
_entity_poly.pdbx_strand_id
1 'polypeptide(L)'
;MTSAASAIPGSIQVSQLLGLESYSSVHHLTSVVEGQLQPELNWVDLLRGCWPGGSISGAPKLRACQRLQELEPTSRGPYCGS
;
A
#
# COMPACT_ATOMS: atom_id res chain seq x y z
N MET A 1 1.88 4.19 1.20
CA MET A 1 2.55 3.07 0.51
C MET A 1 3.28 3.63 -0.69
N THR A 2 4.60 3.59 -0.70
CA THR A 2 5.42 4.08 -1.82
C THR A 2 5.89 2.88 -2.63
N SER A 3 5.66 2.89 -3.94
CA SER A 3 6.25 1.89 -4.86
C SER A 3 7.75 2.12 -4.91
N ALA A 4 8.54 1.17 -4.40
CA ALA A 4 10.00 1.29 -4.42
C ALA A 4 10.58 1.39 -5.84
N ALA A 5 9.89 0.80 -6.83
CA ALA A 5 10.29 0.85 -8.23
C ALA A 5 10.07 2.23 -8.88
N SER A 6 9.18 3.06 -8.32
CA SER A 6 8.82 4.37 -8.87
C SER A 6 9.55 5.52 -8.17
N ALA A 7 10.18 5.26 -7.04
CA ALA A 7 10.92 6.26 -6.27
C ALA A 7 12.37 6.39 -6.77
N ILE A 8 12.97 7.56 -6.57
CA ILE A 8 14.41 7.78 -6.77
C ILE A 8 15.18 6.86 -5.81
N PRO A 9 16.15 6.06 -6.27
CA PRO A 9 16.94 5.19 -5.41
C PRO A 9 17.56 5.95 -4.23
N GLY A 10 17.41 5.41 -3.01
CA GLY A 10 17.90 6.04 -1.79
C GLY A 10 17.01 7.16 -1.21
N SER A 11 15.94 7.58 -1.91
CA SER A 11 15.01 8.60 -1.39
C SER A 11 13.95 8.04 -0.43
N ILE A 12 13.80 6.71 -0.36
CA ILE A 12 12.76 6.07 0.45
C ILE A 12 13.18 6.08 1.92
N GLN A 13 12.31 6.63 2.76
CA GLN A 13 12.49 6.65 4.21
C GLN A 13 11.21 6.25 4.94
N VAL A 14 11.37 5.70 6.14
CA VAL A 14 10.27 5.43 7.07
C VAL A 14 10.27 6.56 8.11
N SER A 15 9.45 7.59 7.89
CA SER A 15 9.39 8.77 8.77
C SER A 15 8.70 8.47 10.11
N GLN A 16 7.81 7.47 10.13
CA GLN A 16 7.19 6.96 11.34
C GLN A 16 7.07 5.43 11.26
N LEU A 17 7.52 4.73 12.30
CA LEU A 17 7.42 3.28 12.41
C LEU A 17 6.54 2.90 13.60
N LEU A 18 5.45 2.18 13.36
CA LEU A 18 4.54 1.64 14.38
C LEU A 18 3.99 2.72 15.34
N GLY A 19 3.63 3.88 14.82
CA GLY A 19 2.95 4.92 15.59
C GLY A 19 1.54 4.47 15.97
N LEU A 20 1.12 4.79 17.20
CA LEU A 20 -0.21 4.47 17.70
C LEU A 20 -1.17 5.62 17.39
N GLU A 21 -2.14 5.36 16.50
CA GLU A 21 -3.24 6.27 16.22
C GLU A 21 -4.51 5.79 16.91
N SER A 22 -5.10 6.63 17.75
CA SER A 22 -6.30 6.28 18.52
C SER A 22 -7.53 6.96 17.93
N TYR A 23 -8.52 6.16 17.53
CA TYR A 23 -9.83 6.61 17.07
C TYR A 23 -10.91 6.19 18.07
N SER A 24 -12.16 6.59 17.83
CA SER A 24 -13.27 6.37 18.77
C SER A 24 -13.49 4.91 19.17
N SER A 25 -13.24 3.98 18.25
CA SER A 25 -13.61 2.56 18.40
C SER A 25 -12.41 1.61 18.39
N VAL A 26 -11.25 2.08 17.94
CA VAL A 26 -10.08 1.25 17.64
C VAL A 26 -8.78 2.03 17.76
N HIS A 27 -7.71 1.31 18.07
CA HIS A 27 -6.34 1.81 18.00
C HIS A 27 -5.63 1.16 16.81
N HIS A 28 -5.00 1.96 15.97
CA HIS A 28 -4.28 1.53 14.77
C HIS A 28 -2.78 1.68 15.00
N LEU A 29 -2.00 0.68 14.60
CA LEU A 29 -0.55 0.83 14.45
C LEU A 29 -0.26 1.24 13.00
N THR A 30 0.22 2.46 12.80
CA THR A 30 0.50 3.05 11.49
C THR A 30 2.00 3.31 11.31
N SER A 31 2.48 3.06 10.10
CA SER A 31 3.83 3.43 9.68
C SER A 31 3.74 4.34 8.46
N VAL A 32 4.53 5.40 8.43
CA VAL A 32 4.61 6.37 7.33
C VAL A 32 5.87 6.09 6.53
N VAL A 33 5.68 5.89 5.23
CA VAL A 33 6.76 5.66 4.26
C VAL A 33 6.67 6.75 3.21
N GLU A 34 7.78 7.45 2.99
CA GLU A 34 7.91 8.57 2.08
C GLU A 34 9.01 8.28 1.06
N GLY A 35 8.94 8.91 -0.10
CA GLY A 35 9.97 8.83 -1.13
C GLY A 35 9.71 9.86 -2.23
N GLN A 36 10.76 10.21 -2.97
CA GLN A 36 10.64 11.14 -4.09
C GLN A 36 10.33 10.35 -5.37
N LEU A 37 9.29 10.75 -6.09
CA LEU A 37 8.94 10.14 -7.37
C LEU A 37 10.04 10.44 -8.40
N GLN A 38 10.37 9.46 -9.25
CA GLN A 38 11.26 9.67 -10.39
C GLN A 38 10.75 10.80 -11.30
N PRO A 39 11.62 11.73 -11.77
CA PRO A 39 11.19 12.91 -12.55
C PRO A 39 10.40 12.60 -13.83
N GLU A 40 10.62 11.43 -14.43
CA GLU A 40 9.98 10.94 -15.64
C GLU A 40 8.60 10.30 -15.40
N LEU A 41 8.24 10.02 -14.14
CA LEU A 41 6.97 9.41 -13.77
C LEU A 41 5.99 10.46 -13.27
N ASN A 42 4.70 10.19 -13.47
CA ASN A 42 3.63 10.99 -12.88
C ASN A 42 2.89 10.21 -11.78
N TRP A 43 1.95 10.86 -11.12
CA TRP A 43 1.17 10.29 -10.03
C TRP A 43 0.31 9.08 -10.45
N VAL A 44 -0.10 8.97 -11.73
CA VAL A 44 -0.85 7.83 -12.25
C VAL A 44 0.04 6.59 -12.29
N ASP A 45 1.30 6.75 -12.71
CA ASP A 45 2.27 5.65 -12.74
C ASP A 45 2.60 5.16 -11.32
N LEU A 46 2.69 6.09 -10.36
CA LEU A 46 2.81 5.76 -8.95
C LEU A 46 1.62 4.95 -8.45
N LEU A 47 0.39 5.39 -8.73
CA LEU A 47 -0.82 4.67 -8.31
C LEU A 47 -0.85 3.26 -8.90
N ARG A 48 -0.58 3.10 -10.21
CA ARG A 48 -0.52 1.78 -10.87
C ARG A 48 0.49 0.85 -10.20
N GLY A 49 1.67 1.34 -9.83
CA GLY A 49 2.68 0.55 -9.13
C GLY A 49 2.28 0.16 -7.70
N CYS A 50 1.53 1.02 -7.01
CA CYS A 50 1.09 0.79 -5.64
C CYS A 50 -0.18 -0.05 -5.54
N TRP A 51 -1.00 -0.09 -6.58
CA TRP A 51 -2.32 -0.73 -6.60
C TRP A 51 -2.27 -2.28 -6.65
N PRO A 52 -3.25 -2.99 -6.06
CA PRO A 52 -4.02 -2.59 -4.88
C PRO A 52 -3.10 -2.43 -3.65
N GLY A 53 -3.58 -1.71 -2.63
CA GLY A 53 -2.83 -1.47 -1.41
C GLY A 53 -2.36 -2.77 -0.74
N GLY A 54 -1.06 -2.91 -0.55
CA GLY A 54 -0.46 -4.09 0.09
C GLY A 54 -0.92 -4.34 1.54
N SER A 55 -1.39 -3.31 2.25
CA SER A 55 -1.84 -3.41 3.66
C SER A 55 -3.13 -4.20 3.81
N ILE A 56 -3.94 -4.26 2.75
CA ILE A 56 -5.24 -4.95 2.73
C ILE A 56 -5.23 -6.22 1.87
N SER A 57 -4.17 -6.41 1.05
CA SER A 57 -3.98 -7.62 0.25
C SER A 57 -3.03 -8.61 0.90
N GLY A 58 -1.95 -8.12 1.52
CA GLY A 58 -0.83 -8.92 2.03
C GLY A 58 0.38 -8.95 1.08
N ALA A 59 1.40 -9.71 1.48
CA ALA A 59 2.67 -9.85 0.77
C ALA A 59 3.12 -11.34 0.71
N PRO A 60 3.74 -11.80 -0.40
CA PRO A 60 3.91 -11.11 -1.69
C PRO A 60 2.58 -10.83 -2.39
N LYS A 61 2.40 -9.61 -2.92
CA LYS A 61 1.10 -9.06 -3.36
C LYS A 61 0.34 -10.01 -4.30
N LEU A 62 0.99 -10.50 -5.36
CA LEU A 62 0.35 -11.36 -6.35
C LEU A 62 -0.20 -12.66 -5.73
N ARG A 63 0.61 -13.35 -4.91
CA ARG A 63 0.17 -14.60 -4.29
C ARG A 63 -0.90 -14.37 -3.24
N ALA A 64 -0.81 -13.27 -2.49
CA ALA A 64 -1.81 -12.91 -1.49
C ALA A 64 -3.16 -12.64 -2.16
N CYS A 65 -3.21 -11.86 -3.25
CA CYS A 65 -4.44 -11.64 -4.01
C CYS A 65 -5.05 -12.93 -4.57
N GLN A 66 -4.23 -13.87 -5.07
CA GLN A 66 -4.73 -15.19 -5.53
C GLN A 66 -5.36 -15.97 -4.37
N ARG A 67 -4.72 -16.00 -3.20
CA ARG A 67 -5.30 -16.65 -2.00
C ARG A 67 -6.61 -16.01 -1.58
N LEU A 68 -6.73 -14.68 -1.64
CA LEU A 68 -7.98 -14.00 -1.34
C LEU A 68 -9.07 -14.39 -2.34
N GLN A 69 -8.76 -14.47 -3.62
CA GLN A 69 -9.70 -14.93 -4.65
C GLN A 69 -10.14 -16.39 -4.44
N GLU A 70 -9.26 -17.26 -3.94
CA GLU A 70 -9.58 -18.66 -3.61
C GLU A 70 -10.47 -18.79 -2.36
N LEU A 71 -10.34 -17.87 -1.40
CA LEU A 71 -11.00 -17.96 -0.09
C LEU A 71 -12.28 -17.14 0.03
N GLU A 72 -12.35 -16.00 -0.65
CA GLU A 72 -13.50 -15.10 -0.56
C GLU A 72 -14.63 -15.57 -1.47
N PRO A 73 -15.86 -15.66 -0.98
CA PRO A 73 -16.99 -16.19 -1.75
C PRO A 73 -17.43 -15.26 -2.89
N THR A 74 -17.00 -13.99 -2.87
CA THR A 74 -17.40 -12.96 -3.82
C THR A 74 -16.26 -11.99 -4.07
N SER A 75 -16.27 -11.34 -5.23
CA SER A 75 -15.35 -10.23 -5.52
C SER A 75 -15.58 -9.04 -4.60
N ARG A 76 -14.50 -8.35 -4.20
CA ARG A 76 -14.55 -7.20 -3.28
C ARG A 76 -15.23 -5.95 -3.86
N GLY A 77 -15.31 -5.81 -5.19
CA GLY A 77 -15.87 -4.62 -5.82
C GLY A 77 -15.17 -3.34 -5.31
N PRO A 78 -15.90 -2.33 -4.79
CA PRO A 78 -15.29 -1.11 -4.25
C PRO A 78 -14.63 -1.30 -2.86
N TYR A 79 -14.85 -2.43 -2.19
CA TYR A 79 -14.28 -2.67 -0.85
C TYR A 79 -12.76 -2.79 -0.92
N CYS A 80 -12.06 -1.98 -0.11
CA CYS A 80 -10.61 -1.79 -0.18
C CYS A 80 -10.10 -1.25 -1.55
N GLY A 81 -11.00 -0.58 -2.29
CA GLY A 81 -10.79 0.24 -3.49
C GLY A 81 -10.08 1.59 -3.23
N SER A 82 -9.70 2.32 -4.29
CA SER A 82 -9.37 3.76 -4.26
C SER A 82 -9.68 4.44 -5.58
#